data_AF-A0A950C4G1-F1
#
_entry.id   AF-A0A950C4G1-F1
#
_cell.length_a   1.000
_cell.length_b   1.000
_cell.length_c   1.000
_cell.angle_alpha   90.00
_cell.angle_beta   90.00
_cell.angle_gamma   90.00
#
_symmetry.space_group_name_H-M   'P 1'
#
loop_
_entity.id
_entity.type
_entity.pdbx_description
1 polymer ?
#
loop_
_entity_poly.entity_id
_entity_poly.type
_entity_poly.pdbx_seq_one_letter_code
_entity_poly.pdbx_strand_id
1 'polypeptide(L)' 'ARGAYSYVTVGGADARADLAAPVDGTLFFAGEATSIHGQGGTVNGAIVTGERAAAEVVASFHARGDSR' A
#
# COMPACT_ATOMS: atom_id res chain seq x y z
N ALA A 1 1.62 -16.76 9.48
CA ALA A 1 2.36 -15.48 9.57
C ALA A 1 3.80 -15.75 10.00
N ARG A 2 4.80 -15.07 9.43
CA ARG A 2 6.24 -15.21 9.78
C ARG A 2 6.69 -14.16 10.83
N GLY A 3 5.77 -13.69 11.67
CA GLY A 3 5.94 -12.59 12.64
C GLY A 3 4.59 -12.05 13.14
N ALA A 4 4.61 -10.99 13.95
CA ALA A 4 3.40 -10.36 14.51
C ALA A 4 2.92 -9.16 13.67
N TYR A 5 3.71 -8.09 13.60
CA TYR A 5 3.43 -6.87 12.85
C TYR A 5 4.75 -6.22 12.37
N SER A 6 4.68 -5.35 11.36
CA SER A 6 5.84 -4.69 10.79
C SER A 6 6.39 -3.57 11.69
N TYR A 7 7.69 -3.34 11.60
CA TYR A 7 8.36 -2.20 12.21
C TYR A 7 9.43 -1.68 11.25
N VAL A 8 9.74 -0.38 11.32
CA VAL A 8 10.80 0.23 10.50
C VAL A 8 12.14 -0.02 11.17
N THR A 9 13.07 -0.59 10.42
CA THR A 9 14.46 -0.76 10.84
C THR A 9 15.24 0.54 10.70
N VAL A 10 16.41 0.62 11.34
CA VAL A 10 17.32 1.77 11.18
C VAL A 10 17.65 1.97 9.70
N GLY A 11 17.43 3.17 9.19
CA GLY A 11 17.62 3.52 7.78
C GLY A 11 16.45 3.14 6.84
N GLY A 12 15.39 2.51 7.35
CA GLY A 12 14.23 2.07 6.54
C GLY A 12 13.07 3.05 6.49
N ALA A 13 13.32 4.36 6.59
CA ALA A 13 12.25 5.38 6.67
C ALA A 13 11.28 5.31 5.48
N ASP A 14 11.81 5.06 4.29
CA ASP A 14 11.04 5.01 3.05
C ASP A 14 10.44 3.62 2.76
N ALA A 15 10.79 2.59 3.52
CA ALA A 15 10.42 1.20 3.22
C ALA A 15 8.91 0.98 3.12
N ARG A 16 8.11 1.74 3.89
CA ARG A 16 6.64 1.66 3.80
C ARG A 16 6.10 2.33 2.54
N ALA A 17 6.71 3.42 2.09
CA ALA A 17 6.34 4.09 0.87
C ALA A 17 6.71 3.24 -0.34
N ASP A 18 7.92 2.68 -0.35
CA ASP A 18 8.39 1.75 -1.37
C ASP A 18 7.47 0.52 -1.47
N LEU A 19 7.09 -0.06 -0.33
CA LEU A 19 6.18 -1.21 -0.30
C LEU A 19 4.75 -0.86 -0.73
N ALA A 20 4.30 0.38 -0.50
CA ALA A 20 2.97 0.83 -0.90
C ALA A 20 2.85 1.12 -2.40
N ALA A 21 3.96 1.33 -3.09
CA ALA A 21 3.97 1.71 -4.50
C ALA A 21 3.43 0.59 -5.41
N PRO A 22 2.51 0.89 -6.33
CA PRO A 22 2.00 -0.11 -7.27
C PRO A 22 3.03 -0.45 -8.34
N VAL A 23 2.98 -1.68 -8.87
CA VAL A 23 3.83 -2.15 -9.97
C VAL A 23 3.00 -2.21 -11.25
N ASP A 24 3.48 -1.51 -12.29
CA ASP A 24 2.93 -1.45 -13.64
C ASP A 24 1.41 -1.16 -13.69
N GLY A 25 0.93 -0.39 -12.70
CA GLY A 25 -0.49 -0.09 -12.52
C GLY A 25 -1.39 -1.32 -12.48
N THR A 26 -0.85 -2.51 -12.15
CA THR A 26 -1.53 -3.82 -12.24
C THR A 26 -1.47 -4.58 -10.92
N LEU A 27 -0.37 -4.45 -10.18
CA LEU A 27 -0.22 -5.02 -8.85
C LEU A 27 -0.19 -3.89 -7.81
N PHE A 28 -1.08 -4.00 -6.83
CA PHE A 28 -1.28 -2.98 -5.78
C PHE A 28 -1.10 -3.62 -4.41
N PHE A 29 -0.58 -2.85 -3.45
CA PHE A 29 -0.26 -3.34 -2.11
C PHE A 29 -1.05 -2.60 -1.04
N ALA A 30 -1.57 -3.38 -0.09
CA ALA A 30 -2.30 -2.91 1.08
C ALA A 30 -1.88 -3.72 2.32
N GLY A 31 -2.33 -3.26 3.48
CA GLY A 31 -2.01 -3.86 4.78
C GLY A 31 -1.19 -2.91 5.64
N GLU A 32 -1.09 -3.23 6.93
CA GLU A 32 -0.48 -2.33 7.93
C GLU A 32 0.93 -1.87 7.55
N ALA A 33 1.72 -2.74 6.91
CA ALA A 33 3.10 -2.45 6.52
C ALA A 33 3.20 -1.38 5.42
N THR A 34 2.11 -1.10 4.71
CA THR A 34 2.01 -0.09 3.64
C THR A 34 1.47 1.25 4.15
N SER A 35 1.23 1.39 5.46
CA SER A 35 0.70 2.62 6.04
C SER A 35 1.80 3.69 6.17
N ILE A 36 1.78 4.66 5.27
CA ILE A 36 2.76 5.76 5.23
C ILE A 36 2.45 6.92 6.20
N HIS A 37 1.21 7.01 6.72
CA HIS A 37 0.75 8.09 7.62
C HIS A 37 0.81 7.70 9.10
N GLY A 38 1.75 6.83 9.48
CA GLY A 38 2.04 6.54 10.89
C GLY A 38 1.08 5.55 11.58
N GLN A 39 0.31 4.75 10.84
CA GLN A 39 -0.57 3.71 11.39
C GLN A 39 -0.05 2.28 11.13
N GLY A 40 1.25 2.13 10.89
CA GLY A 40 1.90 0.83 10.75
C GLY A 40 1.73 -0.02 12.01
N GLY A 41 1.59 -1.33 11.83
CA GLY A 41 1.35 -2.30 12.90
C GLY A 41 -0.07 -2.31 13.48
N THR A 42 -1.02 -1.59 12.87
CA THR A 42 -2.40 -1.47 13.37
C THR A 42 -3.44 -2.01 12.39
N VAL A 43 -4.59 -2.45 12.91
CA VAL A 43 -5.75 -2.86 12.10
C VAL A 43 -6.28 -1.69 11.28
N ASN A 44 -6.36 -0.49 11.87
CA ASN A 44 -6.82 0.71 11.17
C ASN A 44 -5.91 1.06 9.98
N GLY A 45 -4.60 0.92 10.15
CA GLY A 45 -3.63 1.08 9.06
C GLY A 45 -3.88 0.10 7.91
N ALA A 46 -4.22 -1.15 8.21
CA ALA A 46 -4.57 -2.14 7.19
C ALA A 46 -5.88 -1.79 6.44
N ILE A 47 -6.90 -1.30 7.15
CA ILE A 47 -8.18 -0.90 6.55
C ILE A 47 -8.01 0.30 5.62
N VAL A 48 -7.41 1.39 6.12
CA VAL A 48 -7.21 2.63 5.34
C VAL A 48 -6.34 2.37 4.10
N THR A 49 -5.30 1.54 4.22
CA THR A 49 -4.48 1.19 3.06
C THR A 49 -5.19 0.27 2.07
N GLY A 50 -6.15 -0.54 2.52
CA GLY A 50 -7.04 -1.31 1.66
C GLY A 50 -7.95 -0.42 0.81
N GLU A 51 -8.58 0.59 1.43
CA GLU A 51 -9.42 1.57 0.72
C GLU A 51 -8.61 2.33 -0.33
N ARG A 52 -7.38 2.76 0.01
CA ARG A 52 -6.44 3.38 -0.92
C ARG A 52 -6.15 2.47 -2.12
N ALA A 53 -5.73 1.24 -1.88
CA ALA A 53 -5.38 0.31 -2.97
C ALA A 53 -6.58 0.00 -3.87
N ALA A 54 -7.79 -0.09 -3.31
CA ALA A 54 -9.02 -0.25 -4.10
C ALA A 54 -9.26 0.96 -5.02
N ALA A 55 -9.09 2.18 -4.53
CA ALA A 55 -9.20 3.38 -5.35
C ALA A 55 -8.16 3.42 -6.49
N GLU A 56 -6.92 3.00 -6.21
CA GLU A 56 -5.85 2.89 -7.21
C GLU A 56 -6.20 1.87 -8.32
N VAL A 57 -6.78 0.73 -7.95
CA VAL A 57 -7.26 -0.27 -8.91
C VAL A 57 -8.34 0.31 -9.81
N VAL A 58 -9.36 0.98 -9.24
CA VAL A 58 -10.43 1.61 -10.03
C VAL A 58 -9.86 2.65 -10.99
N ALA A 59 -8.99 3.54 -10.51
CA ALA A 59 -8.33 4.55 -11.34
C ALA A 59 -7.53 3.92 -12.49
N SER A 60 -6.88 2.77 -12.26
CA SER A 60 -6.11 2.07 -13.29
C SER A 60 -6.97 1.57 -14.45
N PHE A 61 -8.23 1.19 -14.21
CA PHE A 61 -9.15 0.79 -15.28
C PHE A 61 -9.56 1.98 -16.15
N HIS A 62 -9.77 3.14 -15.54
CA HIS A 62 -10.07 4.37 -16.28
C HIS A 62 -8.89 4.80 -17.15
N ALA A 63 -7.66 4.78 -16.61
CA ALA A 63 -6.45 5.15 -17.36
C ALA A 63 -6.19 4.21 -18.56
N ARG A 64 -6.50 2.92 -18.44
CA ARG A 64 -6.41 1.95 -19.54
C ARG A 64 -7.54 2.09 -20.57
N GLY A 65 -8.72 2.57 -20.13
CA GLY A 65 -9.88 2.80 -20.97
C GLY A 65 -9.72 4.02 -21.89
N ASP A 66 -9.14 5.11 -21.38
CA ASP A 66 -8.84 6.34 -22.15
C ASP A 66 -7.67 6.19 -23.15
N SER A 67 -6.94 5.08 -23.08
CA SER A 67 -5.84 4.76 -24.02
C SER A 67 -6.31 3.97 -25.26
N ARG A 68 -7.64 3.80 -25.45
CA ARG A 68 -8.27 3.15 -26.61
C ARG A 68 -9.16 4.11 -27.37
#